data_AF-A0A3B9DQ53-F1
#
_entry.id   AF-A0A3B9DQ53-F1
#
_cell.length_a   1.000
_cell.length_b   1.000
_cell.length_c   1.000
_cell.angle_alpha   90.00
_cell.angle_beta   90.00
_cell.angle_gamma   90.00
#
_symmetry.space_group_name_H-M   'P 1'
#
loop_
_entity.id
_entity.type
_entity.pdbx_description
1 polymer ?
#
loop_
_entity_poly.entity_id
_entity_poly.type
_entity_poly.pdbx_seq_one_letter_code
_entity_poly.pdbx_strand_id
1 'polypeptide(L)' 'SGLATTSGEDISARSVRDKIQKMVEEEDVHKPMTDQKIVELLKTNGVKIARRTVAKYRDQLGVLPARMRKRV' A
#
# COMPACT_ATOMS: atom_id res chain seq x y z
N SER A 1 23.90 11.83 -10.70
CA SER A 1 22.56 12.27 -10.25
C SER A 1 21.52 11.68 -11.18
N GLY A 2 20.67 10.76 -10.70
CA GLY A 2 19.67 10.09 -11.53
C GLY A 2 18.34 10.01 -10.80
N LEU A 3 17.54 11.06 -10.88
CA LEU A 3 16.14 11.03 -10.43
C LEU A 3 15.28 11.35 -11.64
N ALA A 4 15.03 10.31 -12.43
CA ALA A 4 14.15 10.36 -13.57
C ALA A 4 12.68 10.40 -13.09
N THR A 5 12.05 11.54 -13.38
CA THR A 5 10.73 11.69 -14.03
C THR A 5 9.46 11.17 -13.34
N THR A 6 8.55 12.13 -13.09
CA THR A 6 7.15 12.12 -13.56
C THR A 6 6.40 10.79 -13.36
N SER A 7 6.17 10.42 -12.11
CA SER A 7 5.74 9.08 -11.67
C SER A 7 4.21 8.88 -11.62
N GLY A 8 3.50 9.30 -12.66
CA GLY A 8 2.03 9.26 -12.71
C GLY A 8 1.43 8.09 -13.49
N GLU A 9 2.01 7.72 -14.63
CA GLU A 9 1.26 6.96 -15.64
C GLU A 9 1.65 5.47 -15.77
N ASP A 10 2.86 5.10 -15.36
CA ASP A 10 3.37 3.72 -15.47
C ASP A 10 3.81 3.14 -14.11
N ILE A 11 2.89 3.10 -13.16
CA ILE A 11 3.17 2.41 -11.89
C ILE A 11 3.00 0.92 -12.13
N SER A 12 4.10 0.29 -12.54
CA SER A 12 4.22 -1.16 -12.68
C SER A 12 3.69 -1.89 -11.45
N ALA A 13 3.09 -3.07 -11.64
CA ALA A 13 2.56 -3.90 -10.55
C ALA A 13 3.59 -4.20 -9.43
N ARG A 14 4.89 -4.10 -9.74
CA ARG A 14 5.99 -4.17 -8.77
C ARG A 14 6.09 -2.90 -7.92
N SER A 15 6.06 -1.72 -8.53
CA SER A 15 6.07 -0.43 -7.81
C SER A 15 4.85 -0.25 -6.91
N VAL A 16 3.68 -0.77 -7.31
CA VAL A 16 2.49 -0.73 -6.44
C VAL A 16 2.69 -1.60 -5.20
N ARG A 17 3.21 -2.83 -5.37
CA ARG A 17 3.51 -3.73 -4.25
C ARG A 17 4.54 -3.14 -3.30
N ASP A 18 5.61 -2.54 -3.85
CA ASP A 18 6.67 -1.89 -3.08
C ASP A 18 6.15 -0.66 -2.30
N LYS A 19 5.29 0.16 -2.92
CA LYS A 19 4.59 1.26 -2.23
C LYS A 19 3.67 0.75 -1.12
N ILE A 20 2.89 -0.30 -1.36
CA ILE A 20 2.02 -0.92 -0.33
C ILE A 20 2.87 -1.44 0.82
N GLN A 21 3.97 -2.15 0.51
CA GLN A 21 4.89 -2.66 1.52
C GLN A 21 5.46 -1.52 2.37
N LYS A 22 6.01 -0.47 1.75
CA LYS A 22 6.50 0.71 2.48
C LYS A 22 5.43 1.37 3.35
N MET A 23 4.23 1.58 2.83
CA MET A 23 3.13 2.16 3.62
C MET A 23 2.73 1.26 4.80
N VAL A 24 2.84 -0.05 4.65
CA VAL A 24 2.58 -1.03 5.72
C VAL A 24 3.75 -1.11 6.71
N GLU A 25 5.00 -0.94 6.27
CA GLU A 25 6.17 -0.89 7.14
C GLU A 25 6.22 0.41 7.96
N GLU A 26 5.84 1.53 7.35
CA GLU A 26 5.67 2.83 8.02
C GLU A 26 4.31 2.98 8.70
N GLU A 27 3.45 1.94 8.67
CA GLU A 27 2.17 2.01 9.34
C GLU A 27 2.32 1.97 10.86
N ASP A 28 1.45 2.72 11.52
CA ASP A 28 1.39 2.70 12.97
C ASP A 28 0.77 1.37 13.43
N VAL A 29 1.57 0.55 14.13
CA VAL A 29 1.12 -0.74 14.68
C VAL A 29 -0.09 -0.62 15.62
N HIS A 30 -0.31 0.56 16.23
CA HIS A 30 -1.50 0.82 17.05
C HIS A 30 -2.74 1.18 16.23
N LYS A 31 -2.56 1.64 14.99
CA LYS A 31 -3.64 1.99 14.06
C LYS A 31 -3.35 1.40 12.67
N PRO A 32 -3.40 0.06 12.54
CA PRO A 32 -3.13 -0.59 11.29
C PRO A 32 -4.08 -0.06 10.20
N MET A 33 -3.49 0.28 9.06
CA MET A 33 -4.20 0.82 7.92
C MET A 33 -5.14 -0.24 7.35
N THR A 34 -6.40 0.14 7.17
CA THR A 34 -7.32 -0.63 6.35
C THR A 34 -6.91 -0.54 4.89
N ASP A 35 -7.18 -1.59 4.12
CA ASP A 35 -7.06 -1.63 2.66
C ASP A 35 -7.66 -0.40 1.96
N GLN A 36 -8.77 0.15 2.45
CA GLN A 36 -9.36 1.38 1.92
C GLN A 36 -8.45 2.62 2.09
N LYS A 37 -7.74 2.73 3.20
CA LYS A 37 -6.82 3.84 3.48
C LYS A 37 -5.57 3.78 2.61
N ILE A 38 -5.07 2.57 2.34
CA ILE A 38 -3.98 2.32 1.39
C ILE A 38 -4.41 2.72 -0.02
N VAL A 39 -5.64 2.39 -0.45
CA VAL A 39 -6.18 2.84 -1.75
C VAL A 39 -6.24 4.36 -1.83
N GLU A 40 -6.68 5.03 -0.76
CA GLU A 40 -6.77 6.49 -0.72
C GLU A 40 -5.40 7.16 -0.85
N LEU A 41 -4.41 6.66 -0.10
CA LEU A 41 -3.03 7.13 -0.18
C LEU A 41 -2.42 6.90 -1.56
N LEU A 42 -2.65 5.71 -2.13
CA LEU A 42 -2.22 5.38 -3.48
C LEU A 42 -2.86 6.32 -4.50
N LYS A 43 -4.16 6.61 -4.38
CA LYS A 43 -4.89 7.54 -5.23
C LYS A 43 -4.31 8.96 -5.15
N THR A 44 -3.97 9.43 -3.95
CA THR A 44 -3.29 10.72 -3.74
C THR A 44 -1.91 10.76 -4.40
N ASN A 45 -1.22 9.62 -4.48
CA ASN A 45 0.06 9.47 -5.18
C ASN A 45 -0.09 9.25 -6.70
N GLY A 46 -1.28 9.45 -7.27
CA GLY A 46 -1.56 9.23 -8.70
C GLY A 46 -1.83 7.77 -9.08
N VAL A 47 -1.80 6.84 -8.12
CA VAL A 47 -1.97 5.40 -8.35
C VAL A 47 -3.44 5.02 -8.21
N LYS A 48 -4.13 4.77 -9.33
CA LYS A 48 -5.48 4.20 -9.28
C LYS A 48 -5.42 2.67 -9.17
N ILE A 49 -5.65 2.16 -7.96
CA ILE A 49 -5.80 0.74 -7.71
C ILE A 49 -7.12 0.43 -6.99
N ALA A 50 -7.71 -0.73 -7.29
CA ALA A 50 -8.90 -1.19 -6.61
C ALA A 50 -8.58 -1.80 -5.24
N ARG A 51 -9.50 -1.65 -4.28
CA ARG A 51 -9.44 -2.26 -2.94
C ARG A 51 -9.15 -3.76 -2.98
N ARG A 52 -9.77 -4.48 -3.93
CA ARG A 52 -9.56 -5.94 -4.10
C ARG A 52 -8.11 -6.29 -4.47
N THR A 53 -7.46 -5.46 -5.28
CA THR A 53 -6.06 -5.65 -5.66
C THR A 53 -5.13 -5.37 -4.49
N VAL A 54 -5.43 -4.36 -3.67
CA VAL A 54 -4.68 -4.08 -2.43
C VAL A 54 -4.83 -5.23 -1.43
N ALA A 55 -6.03 -5.78 -1.26
CA ALA A 55 -6.26 -6.94 -0.39
C ALA A 55 -5.42 -8.15 -0.85
N LYS A 56 -5.45 -8.46 -2.15
CA LYS A 56 -4.59 -9.52 -2.74
C LYS A 56 -3.11 -9.28 -2.46
N TYR A 57 -2.63 -8.05 -2.58
CA TYR A 57 -1.23 -7.72 -2.31
C TYR A 57 -0.89 -7.77 -0.80
N ARG A 58 -1.80 -7.37 0.09
CA ARG A 58 -1.62 -7.56 1.55
C ARG A 58 -1.48 -9.03 1.91
N ASP A 59 -2.33 -9.90 1.35
CA ASP A 59 -2.25 -11.33 1.56
C ASP A 59 -0.92 -11.90 1.04
N GLN A 60 -0.49 -11.48 -0.16
CA GLN A 60 0.80 -11.88 -0.73
C GLN A 60 2.01 -11.41 0.08
N LEU A 61 1.90 -10.26 0.75
CA LEU A 61 2.94 -9.72 1.62
C LEU A 61 2.91 -10.34 3.03
N GLY A 62 1.98 -11.26 3.32
CA GLY A 62 1.84 -11.87 4.65
C GLY A 62 1.38 -10.87 5.72
N VAL A 63 0.79 -9.74 5.30
CA VAL A 63 0.39 -8.67 6.19
C VAL A 63 -0.96 -9.03 6.80
N LEU A 64 -0.91 -9.68 7.97
CA LEU A 64 -2.11 -10.05 8.73
C LEU A 64 -3.10 -8.88 8.82
N PRO A 65 -4.43 -9.13 8.74
CA PRO A 65 -5.43 -8.09 8.78
C PRO A 65 -5.26 -7.18 9.99
N ALA A 66 -5.51 -5.88 9.80
CA ALA A 66 -5.49 -4.85 10.84
C ALA A 66 -6.19 -5.28 12.15
N ARG A 67 -7.28 -6.05 12.02
CA ARG A 67 -8.03 -6.63 13.14
C ARG A 67 -7.22 -7.57 14.05
N MET A 68 -6.23 -8.26 13.52
CA MET A 68 -5.42 -9.24 14.27
C MET A 68 -4.14 -8.62 14.83
N ARG A 69 -3.71 -7.46 14.31
CA ARG A 69 -2.53 -6.70 14.80
C ARG A 69 -2.84 -5.74 15.94
N LYS A 70 -4.13 -5.51 16.27
CA LYS A 70 -4.50 -4.74 17.46
C LYS A 70 -4.12 -5.54 18.70
N ARG A 71 -2.90 -5.31 19.20
CA ARG A 71 -2.48 -5.77 20.52
C ARG A 71 -3.40 -5.06 21.53
N VAL A 72 -4.21 -5.86 22.23
CA VAL A 72 -4.94 -5.42 23.44
C VAL A 72 -3.98 -4.84 24.46
#